data_AF-A0A9E6AXW3-F1
#
_entry.id   AF-A0A9E6AXW3-F1
#
_cell.length_a   1.000
_cell.length_b   1.000
_cell.length_c   1.000
_cell.angle_alpha   90.00
_cell.angle_beta   90.00
_cell.angle_gamma   90.00
#
_symmetry.space_group_name_H-M   'P 1'
#
loop_
_entity.id
_entity.type
_entity.pdbx_description
1 polymer ?
#
loop_
_entity_poly.entity_id
_entity_poly.type
_entity_poly.pdbx_seq_one_letter_code
_entity_poly.pdbx_strand_id
1 'polypeptide(L)' 'MKIIVYDAKYRQGLIDLWSVVFLNPSPWNDPTSSLTEKLRYQAELIFLGLEDERVIGAIMAGYDGHRG' A
#
# COMPACT_ATOMS: atom_id res chain seq x y z
N MET A 1 -3.75 -2.89 17.82
CA MET A 1 -2.96 -2.73 16.59
C MET A 1 -2.48 -4.09 16.07
N LYS A 2 -2.65 -4.37 14.77
CA LYS A 2 -2.15 -5.57 14.07
C LYS A 2 -1.44 -5.18 12.77
N ILE A 3 -0.46 -5.98 12.35
CA ILE A 3 0.17 -5.85 11.03
C ILE A 3 -0.24 -7.08 10.21
N ILE A 4 -0.72 -6.85 9.00
CA ILE A 4 -1.15 -7.92 8.09
C ILE A 4 -0.54 -7.73 6.71
N VAL A 5 -0.47 -8.80 5.91
CA VAL A 5 -0.33 -8.69 4.46
C VAL A 5 -1.62 -8.12 3.89
N TYR A 6 -1.51 -7.34 2.80
CA TYR A 6 -2.64 -6.73 2.12
C TYR A 6 -3.78 -7.72 1.79
N ASP A 7 -5.01 -7.23 1.94
CA ASP A 7 -6.24 -7.88 1.50
C ASP A 7 -7.08 -6.86 0.72
N ALA A 8 -7.74 -7.30 -0.35
CA ALA A 8 -8.53 -6.45 -1.24
C ALA A 8 -9.62 -5.66 -0.50
N LYS A 9 -10.16 -6.16 0.61
CA LYS A 9 -11.17 -5.45 1.41
C LYS A 9 -10.66 -4.14 2.01
N TYR A 10 -9.35 -3.98 2.17
CA TYR A 10 -8.74 -2.75 2.70
C TYR A 10 -8.30 -1.77 1.61
N ARG A 11 -8.57 -2.05 0.33
CA ARG A 11 -8.14 -1.22 -0.81
C ARG A 11 -8.49 0.25 -0.63
N GLN A 12 -9.75 0.54 -0.28
CA GLN A 12 -10.21 1.92 -0.14
C GLN A 12 -9.50 2.63 1.01
N GLY A 13 -9.42 1.98 2.18
CA GLY A 13 -8.74 2.56 3.34
C GLY A 13 -7.26 2.86 3.09
N LEU A 14 -6.59 2.05 2.28
CA LEU A 14 -5.21 2.31 1.86
C LEU A 14 -5.09 3.52 0.92
N ILE A 15 -5.96 3.61 -0.10
CA ILE A 15 -5.98 4.73 -1.04
C ILE A 15 -6.29 6.04 -0.30
N ASP A 16 -7.26 6.01 0.61
CA ASP A 16 -7.62 7.17 1.43
C ASP A 16 -6.45 7.62 2.30
N LEU A 17 -5.77 6.67 2.96
CA LEU A 17 -4.58 6.97 3.76
C LEU A 17 -3.49 7.63 2.92
N TRP A 18 -3.13 7.06 1.77
CA TRP A 18 -2.09 7.64 0.91
C TRP A 18 -2.48 8.98 0.32
N SER A 19 -3.76 9.19 -0.02
CA SER A 19 -4.25 10.48 -0.53
C SER A 19 -4.15 11.61 0.49
N VAL A 20 -4.24 11.28 1.78
CA VAL A 20 -4.06 12.24 2.88
C VAL A 20 -2.57 12.47 3.18
N VAL A 21 -1.75 11.43 3.17
CA VAL A 21 -0.32 11.49 3.54
C VAL A 21 0.53 12.12 2.43
N PHE A 22 0.27 11.78 1.17
CA PHE A 22 1.01 12.29 0.02
C PHE A 22 0.23 13.42 -0.65
N LEU A 23 0.36 14.63 -0.10
CA LEU A 23 -0.22 15.83 -0.69
C LEU A 23 0.51 16.15 -2.00
N ASN A 24 -0.24 16.29 -3.10
CA ASN A 24 0.27 16.49 -4.47
C ASN A 24 1.10 15.32 -5.03
N PRO A 25 0.50 14.12 -5.18
CA PRO A 25 1.18 13.04 -5.86
C PRO A 25 1.42 13.45 -7.32
N SER A 26 2.66 13.28 -7.78
CA SER A 26 2.94 13.34 -9.21
C SER A 26 2.11 12.27 -9.96
N PRO A 27 1.82 12.39 -11.27
CA PRO A 27 1.04 11.38 -11.99
C PRO A 27 1.59 9.95 -11.87
N TRP A 28 2.89 9.78 -11.66
CA TRP A 28 3.54 8.48 -11.44
C TRP A 28 3.41 7.93 -10.01
N ASN A 29 2.90 8.73 -9.07
CA ASN A 29 2.68 8.38 -7.66
C ASN A 29 1.19 8.43 -7.27
N ASP A 30 0.27 8.38 -8.24
CA ASP A 30 -1.15 8.25 -7.95
C ASP A 30 -1.40 7.00 -7.06
N PRO A 31 -2.06 7.13 -5.90
CA PRO A 31 -2.27 6.02 -4.97
C PRO A 31 -2.95 4.80 -5.61
N THR A 32 -3.93 5.05 -6.48
CA THR A 32 -4.68 3.98 -7.15
C THR A 32 -3.79 3.22 -8.12
N SER A 33 -3.03 3.94 -8.94
CA SER A 33 -2.13 3.37 -9.94
C SER A 33 -0.96 2.65 -9.28
N SER A 34 -0.33 3.27 -8.28
CA SER A 34 0.76 2.69 -7.47
C SER A 34 0.34 1.37 -6.82
N LEU A 35 -0.85 1.33 -6.21
CA LEU A 35 -1.39 0.10 -5.63
C LEU A 35 -1.63 -0.96 -6.71
N THR A 36 -2.23 -0.56 -7.84
CA THR A 36 -2.55 -1.49 -8.93
C THR A 36 -1.30 -2.15 -9.49
N GLU A 37 -0.24 -1.38 -9.73
CA GLU A 37 1.03 -1.92 -10.22
C GLU A 37 1.71 -2.82 -9.20
N LYS A 38 1.70 -2.44 -7.92
CA LYS A 38 2.27 -3.29 -6.88
C LYS A 38 1.50 -4.60 -6.70
N LEU A 39 0.17 -4.60 -6.84
CA LEU A 39 -0.60 -5.84 -6.79
C LEU A 39 -0.30 -6.76 -7.97
N ARG A 40 0.08 -6.21 -9.13
CA ARG A 40 0.59 -7.01 -10.26
C ARG A 40 2.01 -7.52 -10.00
N TYR A 41 2.80 -6.81 -9.20
CA TYR A 41 4.20 -7.11 -8.92
C TYR A 41 4.50 -7.20 -7.42
N GLN A 42 4.44 -8.44 -6.90
CA GLN A 42 4.74 -8.82 -5.51
C GLN A 42 3.74 -8.26 -4.47
N ALA A 43 2.46 -8.63 -4.60
CA ALA A 43 1.40 -8.23 -3.69
C ALA A 43 1.67 -8.64 -2.23
N GLU A 44 2.41 -9.74 -2.02
CA GLU A 44 2.81 -10.26 -0.72
C GLU A 44 3.75 -9.31 0.06
N LEU A 45 4.30 -8.29 -0.60
CA LEU A 45 5.19 -7.29 0.00
C LEU A 45 4.47 -5.97 0.37
N ILE A 46 3.14 -5.99 0.39
CA ILE A 46 2.33 -4.89 0.92
C ILE A 46 1.86 -5.27 2.33
N PHE A 47 2.21 -4.44 3.31
CA PHE A 47 1.83 -4.63 4.71
C PHE A 47 0.97 -3.47 5.20
N LEU A 48 -0.08 -3.79 5.94
CA LEU A 48 -1.01 -2.82 6.52
C LEU A 48 -0.93 -2.84 8.04
N GLY A 49 -0.83 -1.67 8.64
CA GLY A 49 -1.09 -1.45 10.07
C GLY A 49 -2.57 -1.17 10.28
N LEU A 50 -3.23 -2.00 11.09
CA LEU A 50 -4.65 -1.89 11.38
C LEU A 50 -4.92 -1.63 12.87
N GLU A 51 -5.91 -0.80 13.13
CA GLU A 51 -6.54 -0.57 14.43
C GLU A 51 -8.06 -0.61 14.24
N ASP A 52 -8.76 -1.47 14.97
CA ASP A 52 -10.21 -1.68 14.83
C ASP A 52 -10.70 -1.84 13.37
N GLU A 53 -10.01 -2.70 12.61
CA GLU A 53 -10.23 -2.93 11.17
C GLU A 53 -9.97 -1.72 10.25
N ARG A 54 -9.55 -0.58 10.79
CA ARG A 54 -9.18 0.62 10.03
C ARG A 54 -7.71 0.58 9.65
N VAL A 55 -7.41 0.96 8.41
CA VAL A 55 -6.02 1.17 7.95
C VAL A 55 -5.48 2.46 8.57
N ILE A 56 -4.41 2.33 9.36
CA ILE A 56 -3.73 3.46 10.04
C ILE A 56 -2.28 3.64 9.55
N GLY A 57 -1.75 2.66 8.81
CA GLY A 57 -0.40 2.69 8.26
C GLY A 57 -0.25 1.68 7.14
N ALA A 58 0.72 1.92 6.26
CA ALA A 58 1.04 0.99 5.18
C ALA A 58 2.53 1.04 4.83
N ILE A 59 3.09 -0.11 4.52
CA ILE A 59 4.43 -0.27 3.95
C ILE A 59 4.29 -1.00 2.63
N MET A 60 4.85 -0.40 1.58
CA MET A 60 5.03 -1.05 0.29
C MET A 60 6.51 -1.37 0.13
N ALA A 61 6.89 -2.64 0.29
CA ALA A 61 8.26 -3.10 0.08
C ALA A 61 8.47 -3.59 -1.35
N GLY A 62 9.72 -3.74 -1.77
CA GLY A 62 10.11 -4.31 -3.06
C GLY A 62 11.32 -5.22 -2.90
N TYR A 63 11.44 -6.20 -3.80
CA TYR A 63 12.60 -7.08 -3.84
C TYR A 63 12.93 -7.42 -5.29
N ASP A 64 14.03 -6.87 -5.82
CA ASP A 64 14.44 -7.08 -7.21
C ASP A 64 15.50 -8.19 -7.35
N GLY A 65 15.67 -9.03 -6.32
CA GLY A 65 16.63 -10.13 -6.29
C GLY A 65 17.89 -9.80 -5.49
N HIS A 66 18.89 -10.68 -5.56
CA HIS A 66 20.11 -10.58 -4.74
C HIS A 66 21.00 -9.38 -5.09
N ARG A 67 20.89 -8.81 -6.30
CA ARG A 67 21.76 -7.73 -6.78
C ARG A 67 21.00 -6.46 -7.20
N GLY A 68 19.71 -6.39 -6.88
CA GLY A 68 18.80 -5.40 -7.45
C GLY A 68 18.47 -5.70 -8.90
#